data_AF-A0A7L2TSV5-F1
#
_entry.id   AF-A0A7L2TSV5-F1
#
_cell.length_a   1.000
_cell.length_b   1.000
_cell.length_c   1.000
_cell.angle_alpha   90.00
_cell.angle_beta   90.00
_cell.angle_gamma   90.00
#
_symmetry.space_group_name_H-M   'P 1'
#
loop_
_entity.id
_entity.type
_entity.pdbx_description
1 polymer ?
#
loop_
_entity_poly.entity_id
_entity_poly.type
_entity_poly.pdbx_seq_one_letter_code
_entity_poly.pdbx_strand_id
1 'polypeptide(L)' 'RFHGRCGQNVALAAEGLGAARVAGYCHGLVFSRSHLRPGELFEVGIEALDERWAGSLRVGLRCVPGVSPVPGVSLT' A
#
# COMPACT_ATOMS: atom_id res chain seq x y z
N ARG A 1 5.23 8.24 4.36
CA ARG A 1 4.14 7.78 5.27
C ARG A 1 2.99 7.21 4.44
N PHE A 2 2.38 6.15 4.93
CA PHE A 2 1.22 5.50 4.35
C PHE A 2 -0.08 6.20 4.72
N HIS A 3 -1.07 6.12 3.83
CA HIS A 3 -2.41 6.65 4.01
C HIS A 3 -3.23 5.76 4.97
N GLY A 4 -4.07 6.36 5.81
CA GLY A 4 -4.88 5.61 6.79
C GLY A 4 -5.94 4.69 6.19
N ARG A 5 -6.42 4.99 4.98
CA ARG A 5 -7.23 4.07 4.18
C ARG A 5 -6.33 3.09 3.44
N CYS A 6 -6.29 1.85 3.92
CA CYS A 6 -5.59 0.73 3.31
C CYS A 6 -6.55 -0.44 3.07
N GLY A 7 -6.08 -1.50 2.42
CA GLY A 7 -6.86 -2.72 2.24
C GLY A 7 -7.11 -3.45 3.56
N GLN A 8 -8.18 -4.25 3.59
CA GLN A 8 -8.67 -4.97 4.77
C GLN A 8 -7.63 -5.86 5.46
N ASN A 9 -6.65 -6.33 4.70
CA ASN A 9 -5.64 -7.27 5.17
C ASN A 9 -4.33 -6.58 5.55
N VAL A 10 -4.35 -5.26 5.76
CA VAL A 10 -3.19 -4.43 6.10
C VAL A 10 -3.36 -3.83 7.49
N ALA A 11 -2.36 -3.99 8.35
CA ALA A 11 -2.21 -3.21 9.56
C ALA A 11 -1.15 -2.13 9.36
N LEU A 12 -1.47 -0.89 9.73
CA LEU A 12 -0.52 0.22 9.71
C LEU A 12 0.17 0.33 11.07
N ALA A 13 1.49 0.51 11.05
CA ALA A 13 2.23 0.84 12.25
C ALA A 13 1.90 2.26 12.72
N ALA A 14 2.26 2.58 13.97
CA ALA A 14 2.07 3.90 14.54
C ALA A 14 2.58 4.99 13.59
N GLU A 15 1.82 6.08 13.47
CA GLU A 15 2.15 7.22 12.62
C GLU A 15 2.23 6.92 11.09
N GLY A 16 1.82 5.73 10.65
CA GLY A 16 1.79 5.33 9.23
C GLY A 16 3.19 5.21 8.61
N LEU A 17 4.20 4.83 9.39
CA LEU A 17 5.57 4.60 8.88
C LEU A 17 5.80 3.18 8.38
N GLY A 18 5.01 2.22 8.85
CA GLY A 18 5.06 0.83 8.43
C GLY A 18 3.68 0.32 8.01
N ALA A 19 3.67 -0.70 7.17
CA ALA A 19 2.46 -1.42 6.77
C ALA A 19 2.79 -2.91 6.68
N ALA A 20 2.01 -3.73 7.37
CA ALA A 20 2.18 -5.17 7.40
C ALA A 20 0.90 -5.87 6.93
N ARG A 21 1.06 -6.93 6.13
CA ARG A 21 -0.05 -7.84 5.82
C ARG A 21 -0.32 -8.72 7.04
N VAL A 22 -1.57 -8.76 7.49
CA VAL A 22 -1.96 -9.52 8.70
C VAL A 22 -2.77 -10.78 8.39
N ALA A 23 -3.44 -10.86 7.24
CA ALA A 23 -4.25 -12.00 6.85
C ALA A 23 -4.41 -12.09 5.32
N GLY A 24 -4.75 -13.27 4.79
CA GLY A 24 -5.12 -13.48 3.39
C GLY A 24 -4.06 -13.11 2.33
N TYR A 25 -4.25 -13.59 1.10
CA TYR A 25 -3.36 -13.26 -0.03
C TYR A 25 -3.77 -11.96 -0.74
N CYS A 26 -5.05 -11.59 -0.67
CA CYS A 26 -5.65 -10.42 -1.33
C CYS A 26 -5.76 -9.21 -0.37
N HIS A 27 -6.34 -8.10 -0.85
CA HIS A 27 -6.62 -6.89 -0.06
C HIS A 27 -5.43 -6.29 0.71
N GLY A 28 -4.21 -6.45 0.19
CA GLY A 28 -2.96 -5.98 0.79
C GLY A 28 -2.45 -4.63 0.27
N LEU A 29 -3.36 -3.75 -0.19
CA LEU A 29 -2.97 -2.50 -0.85
C LEU A 29 -2.84 -1.34 0.13
N VAL A 30 -1.85 -0.48 -0.09
CA VAL A 30 -1.63 0.76 0.66
C VAL A 30 -1.18 1.87 -0.29
N PHE A 31 -1.46 3.13 0.07
CA PHE A 31 -1.06 4.32 -0.69
C PHE A 31 -0.18 5.24 0.14
N SER A 32 0.54 6.14 -0.52
CA SER A 32 1.15 7.30 0.15
C SER A 32 0.07 8.18 0.77
N ARG A 33 0.36 8.77 1.94
CA ARG A 33 -0.57 9.68 2.64
C ARG A 33 -0.94 10.92 1.81
N SER A 34 -0.04 11.37 0.96
CA SER A 34 -0.18 12.54 0.12
C SER A 34 0.28 12.23 -1.30
N HIS A 35 -0.12 13.08 -2.26
CA HIS A 35 0.38 13.03 -3.63
C HIS A 35 1.89 13.29 -3.65
N LEU A 36 2.60 12.50 -4.47
CA LEU A 36 4.01 12.72 -4.75
C LEU A 36 4.18 13.85 -5.74
N ARG A 37 5.05 14.80 -5.42
CA ARG A 37 5.45 15.89 -6.32
C ARG A 37 6.46 15.38 -7.35
N PRO A 38 6.56 16.03 -8.52
CA PRO A 38 7.64 15.74 -9.46
C PRO A 38 9.01 15.86 -8.79
N GLY A 39 9.83 14.82 -8.92
CA GLY A 39 11.15 14.74 -8.29
C GLY A 39 11.15 14.39 -6.80
N GLU A 40 9.99 14.20 -6.18
CA GLU A 40 9.90 13.73 -4.79
C GLU A 40 10.22 12.24 -4.69
N LEU A 41 11.07 11.89 -3.74
CA LEU A 41 11.42 10.50 -3.46
C LEU A 41 10.49 9.92 -2.39
N PHE A 42 9.95 8.73 -2.67
CA PHE A 42 9.21 7.93 -1.70
C PHE A 42 9.89 6.58 -1.55
N GLU A 43 10.68 6.45 -0.50
CA GLU A 43 11.43 5.23 -0.21
C GLU A 43 10.56 4.22 0.55
N VAL A 44 10.67 2.95 0.19
CA VAL A 44 10.00 1.84 0.87
C VAL A 44 11.03 0.76 1.16
N GLY A 45 11.19 0.44 2.44
CA GLY A 45 12.00 -0.69 2.89
C GLY A 45 11.16 -1.94 3.14
N ILE A 46 11.72 -3.11 2.87
CA ILE A 46 11.13 -4.39 3.28
C ILE A 46 11.69 -4.73 4.65
N GLU A 47 10.86 -4.64 5.69
CA GLU A 47 11.29 -4.91 7.08
C GLU A 47 11.30 -6.41 7.40
N ALA A 48 10.35 -7.17 6.85
CA ALA A 48 10.23 -8.60 7.06
C ALA A 48 9.56 -9.31 5.88
N LEU A 49 9.83 -10.61 5.74
CA LEU A 49 9.16 -11.51 4.81
C LEU A 49 8.43 -12.59 5.62
N ASP A 50 7.23 -12.96 5.17
CA ASP A 50 6.45 -14.05 5.76
C ASP A 50 6.50 -15.26 4.82
N GLU A 51 7.22 -16.31 5.25
CA GLU A 51 7.50 -17.51 4.46
C GLU A 51 6.25 -18.33 4.09
N ARG A 52 5.11 -18.03 4.71
CA ARG A 52 3.83 -18.69 4.40
C ARG A 52 3.27 -18.26 3.04
N TRP A 53 3.79 -17.19 2.45
CA TRP A 53 3.26 -16.64 1.20
C TRP A 53 4.30 -16.73 0.07
N ALA A 54 3.87 -17.26 -1.07
CA ALA A 54 4.60 -17.16 -2.32
C ALA A 54 3.95 -16.08 -3.20
N GLY A 55 4.78 -15.22 -3.82
CA GLY A 55 4.29 -14.15 -4.70
C GLY A 55 5.29 -13.03 -4.89
N SER A 56 4.81 -11.90 -5.41
CA SER A 56 5.61 -10.70 -5.62
C SER A 56 4.99 -9.47 -4.98
N LEU A 57 5.83 -8.60 -4.42
CA LEU A 57 5.46 -7.24 -4.05
C LEU A 57 5.40 -6.39 -5.33
N ARG A 58 4.35 -5.58 -5.48
CA ARG A 58 4.21 -4.63 -6.59
C ARG A 58 4.19 -3.22 -6.05
N VAL A 59 5.01 -2.36 -6.63
CA VAL A 59 5.08 -0.93 -6.31
C VAL A 59 4.90 -0.17 -7.62
N GLY A 60 4.13 0.91 -7.57
CA GLY A 60 3.87 1.74 -8.74
C GLY A 60 3.18 3.03 -8.36
N LEU A 61 3.06 3.91 -9.35
CA LEU A 61 2.35 5.17 -9.21
C LEU A 61 0.91 5.01 -9.69
N ARG A 62 -0.01 5.68 -9.01
CA ARG A 62 -1.37 5.88 -9.51
C ARG A 62 -1.60 7.36 -9.73
N CYS A 63 -1.91 7.71 -10.97
CA CYS A 63 -2.49 9.01 -11.28
C CYS A 63 -3.97 8.96 -10.84
N VAL A 64 -4.41 9.90 -10.02
CA VAL A 64 -5.83 10.10 -9.73
C VAL A 64 -6.25 11.41 -10.41
N PRO A 65 -6.52 11.40 -11.73
CA PRO A 65 -7.30 12.47 -12.32
C PRO A 65 -8.75 12.20 -11.90
N GLY A 66 -9.34 13.06 -11.06
CA GLY A 66 -10.77 13.02 -10.72
C GLY A 66 -11.42 11.63 -10.66
N VAL A 67 -11.13 10.87 -9.59
CA VAL A 67 -11.82 9.64 -9.14
C VAL A 67 -12.35 8.71 -10.25
N SER A 68 -11.49 7.82 -10.74
CA SER A 68 -11.93 6.52 -11.29
C SER A 68 -11.37 5.39 -10.42
N PRO A 69 -12.21 4.47 -9.89
CA PRO A 69 -11.74 3.33 -9.12
C PRO A 69 -10.86 2.43 -9.99
N VAL A 70 -9.83 1.82 -9.39
CA VAL A 70 -8.98 0.87 -10.12
C VAL A 70 -9.81 -0.39 -10.35
N PRO A 71 -9.93 -0.90 -11.59
CA PRO A 71 -10.56 -2.19 -11.81
C PRO A 71 -9.84 -3.27 -11.01
N GLY A 72 -10.56 -3.99 -10.15
CA GLY A 72 -10.01 -5.08 -9.33
C GLY A 72 -9.35 -4.66 -8.01
N VAL A 73 -9.44 -3.40 -7.60
CA VAL A 73 -8.96 -2.92 -6.29
C VAL A 73 -10.13 -2.33 -5.51
N SER A 74 -10.62 -3.07 -4.52
CA SER A 74 -11.56 -2.54 -3.54
C SER A 74 -10.81 -1.99 -2.34
N LEU A 75 -11.00 -0.69 -2.06
CA LEU A 75 -10.65 -0.06 -0.79
C LEU A 75 -11.92 0.00 0.06
N THR A 76 -12.30 -1.15 0.59
CA THR A 76 -13.36 -1.31 1.59
C THR A 76 -12.75 -1.33 2.97
#